data_AF-A0A7G9P0V4-F1
#
_entry.id   AF-A0A7G9P0V4-F1
#
_cell.length_a   1.000
_cell.length_b   1.000
_cell.length_c   1.000
_cell.angle_alpha   90.00
_cell.angle_beta   90.00
_cell.angle_gamma   90.00
#
_symmetry.space_group_name_H-M   'P 1'
#
loop_
_entity.id
_entity.type
_entity.pdbx_description
1 polymer ?
#
loop_
_entity_poly.entity_id
_entity_poly.type
_entity_poly.pdbx_seq_one_letter_code
_entity_poly.pdbx_strand_id
1 'polypeptide(L)'
;MEDNQNNDNVDVNQSINDAADVLKDVGVFGGLLDFSFSKFVAIRVVKVLYILLLVLIVLGWLGVIFAGFAQGGVGGGLVGIIVATLWAFVNVIFARVGMELIVVLFKIGENTSIIAASKQG
;
A
#
# COMPACT_ATOMS: atom_id res chain seq x y z
N MET A 1 -15.61 -53.57 -1.30
CA MET A 1 -16.05 -52.17 -1.40
C MET A 1 -15.52 -51.56 -0.11
N GLU A 2 -14.26 -51.12 -0.15
CA GLU A 2 -13.59 -50.52 1.01
C GLU A 2 -13.65 -49.02 0.79
N ASP A 3 -14.62 -48.41 1.45
CA ASP A 3 -14.96 -47.02 1.29
C ASP A 3 -14.00 -46.23 2.19
N ASN A 4 -13.04 -45.59 1.53
CA ASN A 4 -11.91 -44.86 2.08
C ASN A 4 -12.36 -43.70 3.00
N GLN A 5 -12.50 -43.99 4.30
CA GLN A 5 -12.81 -43.03 5.38
C GLN A 5 -11.69 -42.00 5.67
N ASN A 6 -10.63 -41.96 4.86
CA ASN A 6 -9.56 -40.96 4.98
C ASN A 6 -9.93 -39.61 4.32
N ASN A 7 -11.01 -39.56 3.53
CA ASN A 7 -11.44 -38.37 2.80
C ASN A 7 -12.14 -37.32 3.69
N ASP A 8 -12.96 -37.77 4.63
CA ASP A 8 -13.87 -36.90 5.41
C ASP A 8 -13.10 -35.90 6.30
N ASN A 9 -11.89 -36.28 6.72
CA ASN A 9 -10.99 -35.41 7.49
C ASN A 9 -10.29 -34.37 6.60
N VAL A 10 -10.11 -34.63 5.31
CA VAL A 10 -9.46 -33.70 4.37
C VAL A 10 -10.40 -32.53 4.06
N ASP A 11 -11.69 -32.80 3.86
CA ASP A 11 -12.72 -31.80 3.56
C ASP A 11 -12.90 -30.77 4.71
N VAL A 12 -12.86 -31.23 5.96
CA VAL A 12 -12.99 -30.37 7.15
C VAL A 12 -11.72 -29.54 7.40
N ASN A 13 -10.53 -30.14 7.24
CA ASN A 13 -9.28 -29.39 7.40
C ASN A 13 -9.10 -28.36 6.27
N GLN A 14 -9.57 -28.67 5.06
CA GLN A 14 -9.52 -27.75 3.93
C GLN A 14 -10.49 -26.57 4.11
N SER A 15 -11.71 -26.79 4.62
CA SER A 15 -12.64 -25.69 4.91
C SER A 15 -12.11 -24.75 6.01
N ILE A 16 -11.37 -25.29 7.00
CA ILE A 16 -10.72 -24.48 8.05
C ILE A 16 -9.59 -23.63 7.45
N ASN A 17 -8.79 -24.20 6.55
CA ASN A 17 -7.70 -23.48 5.89
C ASN A 17 -8.22 -22.40 4.92
N ASP A 18 -9.28 -22.69 4.17
CA ASP A 18 -9.92 -21.73 3.25
C ASP A 18 -10.57 -20.58 4.02
N ALA A 19 -11.25 -20.87 5.14
CA ALA A 19 -11.80 -19.83 6.02
C ALA A 19 -10.69 -18.96 6.67
N ALA A 20 -9.56 -19.56 7.04
CA ALA A 20 -8.42 -18.82 7.57
C ALA A 20 -7.81 -17.87 6.53
N ASP A 21 -7.76 -18.27 5.26
CA ASP A 21 -7.22 -17.43 4.18
C ASP A 21 -8.14 -16.24 3.84
N VAL A 22 -9.47 -16.46 3.85
CA VAL A 22 -10.46 -15.38 3.70
C VAL A 22 -10.39 -14.37 4.86
N LEU A 23 -10.25 -14.82 6.10
CA LEU A 23 -10.10 -13.92 7.27
C LEU A 23 -8.80 -13.10 7.21
N LYS A 24 -7.73 -13.69 6.68
CA LYS A 24 -6.43 -13.03 6.52
C LYS A 24 -6.50 -11.90 5.48
N ASP A 25 -7.23 -12.10 4.39
CA ASP A 25 -7.44 -11.07 3.35
C ASP A 25 -8.29 -9.90 3.86
N VAL A 26 -9.37 -10.17 4.58
CA VAL A 26 -10.22 -9.13 5.19
C VAL A 26 -9.44 -8.29 6.21
N GLY A 27 -8.49 -8.89 6.95
CA GLY A 27 -7.65 -8.18 7.92
C GLY A 27 -6.66 -7.18 7.30
N VAL A 28 -6.17 -7.44 6.08
CA VAL A 28 -5.22 -6.54 5.42
C VAL A 28 -5.92 -5.29 4.87
N PHE A 29 -7.08 -5.44 4.22
CA PHE A 29 -7.82 -4.30 3.68
C PHE A 29 -8.65 -3.56 4.74
N GLY A 30 -9.24 -4.29 5.69
CA GLY A 30 -10.01 -3.70 6.79
C GLY A 30 -9.16 -2.87 7.75
N GLY A 31 -7.92 -3.29 8.04
CA GLY A 31 -7.00 -2.52 8.88
C GLY A 31 -6.39 -1.28 8.21
N LEU A 32 -6.49 -1.16 6.89
CA LEU A 32 -6.02 0.01 6.12
C LEU A 32 -7.10 1.07 5.93
N LEU A 33 -8.37 0.66 5.88
CA LEU A 33 -9.54 1.54 5.85
C LEU A 33 -10.19 1.69 7.24
N ASP A 34 -9.47 1.37 8.31
CA ASP A 34 -9.90 1.65 9.66
C ASP A 34 -9.67 3.14 9.96
N PHE A 35 -10.73 3.95 9.80
CA PHE A 35 -10.74 5.37 10.16
C PHE A 35 -10.62 5.61 11.68
N SER A 36 -10.57 4.54 12.49
CA SER A 36 -10.21 4.59 13.90
C SER A 36 -8.68 4.65 14.05
N PHE A 37 -8.12 5.87 13.99
CA PHE A 37 -6.69 6.15 14.24
C PHE A 37 -6.22 5.88 15.69
N SER A 38 -6.89 4.99 16.42
CA SER A 38 -6.71 4.78 17.86
C SER A 38 -5.52 3.86 18.20
N LYS A 39 -4.98 3.12 17.23
CA LYS A 39 -3.79 2.28 17.44
C LYS A 39 -2.65 2.73 16.55
N PHE A 40 -1.51 3.04 17.17
CA PHE A 40 -0.25 3.45 16.53
C PHE A 40 0.27 2.37 15.56
N VAL A 41 -0.29 2.34 14.34
CA VAL A 41 0.14 1.51 13.20
C VAL A 41 0.83 2.40 12.14
N ALA A 42 1.18 3.63 12.52
CA ALA A 42 1.63 4.68 11.62
C ALA A 42 2.77 4.24 10.69
N ILE A 43 3.80 3.56 11.21
CA ILE A 43 4.94 3.10 10.39
C ILE A 43 4.51 2.07 9.33
N ARG A 44 3.52 1.22 9.64
CA ARG A 44 3.03 0.20 8.69
C ARG A 44 2.11 0.82 7.64
N VAL A 45 1.21 1.73 8.04
CA VAL A 45 0.31 2.46 7.12
C VAL A 45 1.11 3.28 6.11
N VAL A 46 2.18 3.93 6.55
CA VAL A 46 3.03 4.76 5.66
C VAL A 46 3.65 3.91 4.54
N LYS A 47 4.08 2.67 4.80
CA LYS A 47 4.58 1.80 3.70
C LYS A 47 3.51 1.51 2.65
N VAL A 48 2.29 1.20 3.07
CA VAL A 48 1.18 0.91 2.15
C VAL A 48 0.77 2.15 1.37
N LEU A 49 0.69 3.30 2.03
CA LEU A 49 0.38 4.58 1.38
C LEU A 49 1.44 4.95 0.32
N TYR A 50 2.71 4.60 0.53
CA TYR A 50 3.77 4.87 -0.45
C TYR A 50 3.59 4.01 -1.72
N ILE A 51 3.30 2.73 -1.53
CA ILE A 51 3.01 1.81 -2.65
C ILE A 51 1.79 2.32 -3.42
N LEU A 52 0.73 2.73 -2.72
CA LEU A 52 -0.47 3.29 -3.34
C LEU A 52 -0.17 4.56 -4.15
N LEU A 53 0.60 5.49 -3.59
CA LEU A 53 1.04 6.71 -4.29
C LEU A 53 1.85 6.38 -5.54
N LEU A 54 2.80 5.44 -5.46
CA LEU A 54 3.58 5.02 -6.63
C LEU A 54 2.68 4.43 -7.72
N VAL A 55 1.74 3.57 -7.36
CA VAL A 55 0.77 2.99 -8.31
C VAL A 55 -0.04 4.11 -8.98
N LEU A 56 -0.55 5.07 -8.21
CA LEU A 56 -1.29 6.22 -8.76
C LEU A 56 -0.44 7.09 -9.70
N ILE A 57 0.84 7.32 -9.37
CA ILE A 57 1.76 8.06 -10.25
C ILE A 57 1.97 7.33 -11.56
N VAL A 58 2.16 6.01 -11.53
CA VAL A 58 2.33 5.18 -12.74
C VAL A 58 1.05 5.20 -13.58
N LEU A 59 -0.12 5.06 -12.96
CA LEU A 59 -1.40 5.14 -13.67
C LEU A 59 -1.61 6.53 -14.29
N GLY A 60 -1.30 7.59 -13.56
CA GLY A 60 -1.36 8.97 -14.05
C GLY A 60 -0.41 9.19 -15.23
N TRP A 61 0.83 8.69 -15.14
CA TRP A 61 1.81 8.74 -16.22
C TRP A 61 1.31 8.06 -17.49
N LEU A 62 0.77 6.85 -17.37
CA LEU A 62 0.14 6.12 -18.48
C LEU A 62 -1.02 6.93 -19.07
N GLY A 63 -1.90 7.47 -18.21
CA GLY A 63 -3.04 8.27 -18.62
C GLY A 63 -2.64 9.51 -19.44
N VAL A 64 -1.60 10.23 -19.02
CA VAL A 64 -1.10 11.41 -19.73
C VAL A 64 -0.52 11.03 -21.09
N ILE A 65 0.19 9.89 -21.18
CA ILE A 65 0.72 9.39 -22.46
C ILE A 65 -0.43 9.07 -23.41
N PHE A 66 -1.41 8.28 -22.98
CA PHE A 66 -2.57 7.92 -23.81
C PHE A 66 -3.35 9.15 -24.24
N ALA A 67 -3.56 10.13 -23.34
CA ALA A 67 -4.22 11.39 -23.68
C ALA A 67 -3.42 12.19 -24.72
N GLY A 68 -2.08 12.23 -24.60
CA GLY A 68 -1.20 12.91 -25.55
C GLY A 68 -1.29 12.33 -26.95
N PHE A 69 -1.31 10.99 -27.07
CA PHE A 69 -1.52 10.33 -28.36
C PHE A 69 -2.94 10.50 -28.91
N ALA A 70 -3.96 10.48 -28.05
CA ALA A 70 -5.36 10.62 -28.46
C ALA A 70 -5.70 12.03 -28.96
N GLN A 71 -5.15 13.08 -28.35
CA GLN A 71 -5.47 14.47 -28.69
C GLN A 71 -4.52 15.08 -29.73
N GLY A 72 -3.23 14.74 -29.70
CA GLY A 72 -2.22 15.39 -30.56
C GLY A 72 -1.55 14.45 -31.56
N GLY A 73 -2.05 13.23 -31.73
CA GLY A 73 -1.45 12.22 -32.62
C GLY A 73 0.00 11.90 -32.24
N VAL A 74 0.84 11.62 -33.23
CA VAL A 74 2.25 11.24 -32.99
C VAL A 74 3.06 12.37 -32.32
N GLY A 75 2.81 13.62 -32.70
CA GLY A 75 3.48 14.80 -32.12
C GLY A 75 3.07 15.04 -30.66
N GLY A 76 1.77 14.98 -30.36
CA GLY A 76 1.28 15.09 -28.99
C GLY A 76 1.72 13.93 -28.09
N GLY A 77 1.82 12.72 -28.63
CA GLY A 77 2.35 11.56 -27.91
C GLY A 77 3.82 11.72 -27.52
N LEU A 78 4.67 12.20 -28.44
CA LEU A 78 6.09 12.46 -28.17
C LEU A 78 6.29 13.53 -27.08
N VAL A 79 5.55 14.65 -27.17
CA VAL A 79 5.56 15.70 -26.14
C VAL A 79 5.01 15.13 -24.82
N GLY A 80 3.95 14.35 -24.90
CA GLY A 80 3.32 13.69 -23.75
C GLY A 80 4.29 12.78 -23.00
N ILE A 81 5.12 12.01 -23.68
CA ILE A 81 6.14 11.16 -23.03
C ILE A 81 7.15 11.99 -22.25
N ILE A 82 7.67 13.07 -22.84
CA ILE A 82 8.66 13.94 -22.18
C ILE A 82 8.05 14.61 -20.95
N VAL A 83 6.88 15.23 -21.12
CA VAL A 83 6.18 15.93 -20.03
C VAL A 83 5.73 14.97 -18.93
N ALA A 84 5.11 13.84 -19.31
CA ALA A 84 4.67 12.83 -18.34
C ALA A 84 5.85 12.29 -17.55
N THR A 85 6.98 11.97 -18.21
CA THR A 85 8.15 11.42 -17.52
C THR A 85 8.76 12.40 -16.54
N LEU A 86 8.91 13.68 -16.93
CA LEU A 86 9.37 14.73 -16.02
C LEU A 86 8.41 14.92 -14.85
N TRP A 87 7.11 14.97 -15.12
CA TRP A 87 6.08 15.09 -14.09
C TRP A 87 6.10 13.90 -13.11
N ALA A 88 6.16 12.67 -13.62
CA ALA A 88 6.19 11.46 -12.80
C ALA A 88 7.46 11.41 -11.94
N PHE A 89 8.62 11.75 -12.51
CA PHE A 89 9.89 11.79 -11.78
C PHE A 89 9.84 12.75 -10.60
N VAL A 90 9.31 13.97 -10.81
CA VAL A 90 9.12 14.96 -9.74
C VAL A 90 8.16 14.42 -8.68
N ASN A 91 7.02 13.84 -9.06
CA ASN A 91 6.06 13.29 -8.10
C ASN A 91 6.62 12.12 -7.28
N VAL A 92 7.46 11.26 -7.87
CA VAL A 92 8.14 10.18 -7.14
C VAL A 92 9.08 10.74 -6.07
N ILE A 93 9.84 11.80 -6.39
CA ILE A 93 10.72 12.46 -5.42
C ILE A 93 9.90 13.07 -4.28
N PHE A 94 8.84 13.82 -4.61
CA PHE A 94 7.94 14.39 -3.61
C PHE A 94 7.30 13.32 -2.73
N ALA A 95 6.83 12.21 -3.32
CA ALA A 95 6.33 11.07 -2.58
C ALA A 95 7.40 10.50 -1.65
N ARG A 96 8.66 10.34 -2.09
CA ARG A 96 9.73 9.86 -1.21
C ARG A 96 9.92 10.82 -0.03
N VAL A 97 10.15 12.11 -0.31
CA VAL A 97 10.47 13.11 0.72
C VAL A 97 9.31 13.27 1.70
N GLY A 98 8.07 13.32 1.21
CA GLY A 98 6.89 13.40 2.06
C GLY A 98 6.77 12.20 2.99
N MET A 99 6.98 10.99 2.46
CA MET A 99 6.92 9.77 3.27
C MET A 99 8.08 9.70 4.27
N GLU A 100 9.27 10.16 3.89
CA GLU A 100 10.41 10.28 4.80
C GLU A 100 10.06 11.17 6.00
N LEU A 101 9.51 12.35 5.73
CA LEU A 101 9.13 13.30 6.76
C LEU A 101 8.07 12.71 7.69
N ILE A 102 7.05 12.06 7.13
CA ILE A 102 5.99 11.42 7.92
C ILE A 102 6.56 10.31 8.82
N VAL A 103 7.39 9.40 8.29
CA VAL A 103 8.04 8.35 9.10
C VAL A 103 8.87 8.96 10.22
N VAL A 104 9.66 10.00 9.92
CA VAL A 104 10.52 10.66 10.90
C VAL A 104 9.70 11.29 12.02
N LEU A 105 8.61 11.98 11.70
CA LEU A 105 7.71 12.56 12.71
C LEU A 105 7.11 11.48 13.63
N PHE A 106 6.66 10.35 13.07
CA PHE A 106 6.15 9.24 13.87
C PHE A 106 7.23 8.60 14.75
N LYS A 107 8.46 8.42 14.23
CA LYS A 107 9.59 7.92 15.02
C LYS A 107 9.96 8.84 16.18
N ILE A 108 9.87 10.15 16.00
CA ILE A 108 10.12 11.12 17.08
C ILE A 108 9.07 10.95 18.18
N GLY A 109 7.79 10.85 17.82
CA GLY A 109 6.70 10.62 18.77
C GLY A 109 6.86 9.32 19.57
N GLU A 110 7.27 8.23 18.92
CA GLU A 110 7.58 6.96 19.61
C GLU A 110 8.75 7.11 20.59
N ASN A 111 9.85 7.74 20.18
CA ASN A 111 11.02 7.93 21.05
C ASN A 111 10.72 8.80 22.28
N THR A 112 9.83 9.79 22.18
CA THR A 112 9.41 10.60 23.32
C THR A 112 8.66 9.77 24.37
N SER A 113 7.88 8.76 23.96
CA SER A 113 7.15 7.88 24.89
C SER A 113 8.10 7.04 25.75
N ILE A 114 9.24 6.60 25.20
CA ILE A 114 10.26 5.79 25.88
C ILE A 114 10.99 6.62 26.94
N ILE A 115 11.34 7.87 26.63
CA ILE A 115 12.04 8.79 27.56
C ILE A 115 11.14 9.18 28.75
N ALA A 116 9.82 9.30 28.53
CA ALA A 116 8.87 9.57 29.61
C ALA A 116 8.73 8.37 30.57
N ALA A 117 8.84 7.14 30.07
CA ALA A 117 8.81 5.92 30.87
C ALA A 117 10.10 5.71 31.67
N SER A 118 11.27 6.07 31.12
CA SER A 118 12.57 5.91 31.81
C SER A 118 12.80 6.90 32.97
N LYS A 119 11.91 7.87 33.17
CA LYS A 119 11.99 8.86 34.26
C LYS A 119 11.20 8.46 35.52
N GLN A 120 10.52 7.31 35.50
CA GLN A 120 9.72 6.78 36.62
C GLN A 120 10.40 5.61 37.37
N GLY A 121 11.64 5.27 37.05
CA GLY A 121 12.51 4.38 37.84
C GLY A 121 13.71 5.14 38.37
#